data_AF-A0A7X0KVF9-F1
#
_entry.id   AF-A0A7X0KVF9-F1
#
_cell.length_a   1.000
_cell.length_b   1.000
_cell.length_c   1.000
_cell.angle_alpha   90.00
_cell.angle_beta   90.00
_cell.angle_gamma   90.00
#
_symmetry.space_group_name_H-M   'P 1'
#
loop_
_entity.id
_entity.type
_entity.pdbx_description
1 polymer ?
#
loop_
_entity_poly.entity_id
_entity_poly.type
_entity_poly.pdbx_seq_one_letter_code
_entity_poly.pdbx_strand_id
1 'polypeptide(L)'
;MPDTLTSVELRPLVLPTSIDAPDAGDYLEMVRVRNAVYREISGHHDHAIAPDELLPYLPSTPDTERRMWIVLDDGRVVGRIGLDFPLEHESTVAFWLIELLHDAWGRGIGSAAYELVERTARERGRTVLQSWAEHPAAAGPQLSAPTGFGEIPHDHAARFYLRHGYALEQIERNSAFDLQGSFDVVERLLAEAQEAASGYRLVRWSPPTPAEYAPSYGWMKSRMITDAPAAGLDFDEEDWDAARVARHDAIHLDGGRLLQVTAAQHIASGELVAFNELVIGRDRTRATHQEDTLVLKEHRGHRLGLLVKCAALMSWRRVAPDSPRVLTYNAEENRPMLDINEAIGFVPIAYNGAWKKVLT
;
A
#
# COMPACT_ATOMS: atom_id res chain seq x y z
N MET A 1 16.99 31.64 -17.38
CA MET A 1 17.22 30.66 -18.46
C MET A 1 17.08 29.28 -17.82
N PRO A 2 16.35 28.33 -18.40
CA PRO A 2 16.29 27.00 -17.81
C PRO A 2 17.64 26.34 -18.09
N ASP A 3 18.41 26.09 -17.02
CA ASP A 3 19.53 25.15 -17.09
C ASP A 3 18.94 23.84 -17.62
N THR A 4 19.29 23.53 -18.85
CA THR A 4 18.90 22.28 -19.47
C THR A 4 19.57 21.20 -18.65
N LEU A 5 18.79 20.32 -18.01
CA LEU A 5 19.24 19.18 -17.21
C LEU A 5 20.00 18.17 -18.09
N THR A 6 21.13 18.59 -18.62
CA THR A 6 21.90 17.89 -19.66
C THR A 6 22.53 16.60 -19.14
N SER A 7 22.61 16.43 -17.81
CA SER A 7 23.09 15.23 -17.13
C SER A 7 22.00 14.22 -16.77
N VAL A 8 20.71 14.58 -16.91
CA VAL A 8 19.60 13.76 -16.39
C VAL A 8 19.01 12.89 -17.49
N GLU A 9 18.95 11.59 -17.23
CA GLU A 9 18.33 10.61 -18.11
C GLU A 9 17.16 9.92 -17.41
N LEU A 10 16.00 9.88 -18.07
CA LEU A 10 14.84 9.10 -17.62
C LEU A 10 14.76 7.82 -18.46
N ARG A 11 15.35 6.74 -17.97
CA ARG A 11 15.48 5.49 -18.74
C ARG A 11 14.38 4.50 -18.37
N PRO A 12 13.61 3.97 -19.34
CA PRO A 12 12.66 2.90 -19.07
C PRO A 12 13.35 1.71 -18.39
N LEU A 13 12.77 1.22 -17.30
CA LEU A 13 13.29 0.07 -16.59
C LEU A 13 12.87 -1.21 -17.32
N VAL A 14 13.86 -2.00 -17.77
CA VAL A 14 13.64 -3.36 -18.25
C VAL A 14 13.66 -4.29 -17.05
N LEU A 15 12.57 -5.03 -16.84
CA LEU A 15 12.51 -6.03 -15.78
C LEU A 15 13.26 -7.28 -16.20
N PRO A 16 14.22 -7.76 -15.39
CA PRO A 16 14.92 -8.99 -15.71
C PRO A 16 14.01 -10.20 -15.48
N THR A 17 14.32 -11.31 -16.15
CA THR A 17 13.61 -12.58 -15.94
C THR A 17 13.85 -13.19 -14.56
N SER A 18 14.99 -12.87 -13.94
CA SER A 18 15.35 -13.22 -12.57
C SER A 18 16.41 -12.25 -12.06
N ILE A 19 16.64 -12.21 -10.75
CA ILE A 19 17.65 -11.32 -10.15
C ILE A 19 19.09 -11.72 -10.48
N ASP A 20 19.31 -12.96 -10.93
CA ASP A 20 20.62 -13.48 -11.33
C ASP A 20 20.89 -13.29 -12.84
N ALA A 21 19.94 -12.71 -13.57
CA ALA A 21 20.09 -12.48 -15.01
C ALA A 21 21.20 -11.45 -15.29
N PRO A 22 21.99 -11.61 -16.36
CA PRO A 22 23.08 -10.68 -16.69
C PRO A 22 22.66 -9.22 -16.89
N ASP A 23 21.39 -8.98 -17.20
CA ASP A 23 20.76 -7.68 -17.43
C ASP A 23 20.02 -7.12 -16.19
N ALA A 24 20.11 -7.78 -15.03
CA ALA A 24 19.42 -7.34 -13.80
C ALA A 24 20.01 -6.06 -13.16
N GLY A 25 21.11 -5.51 -13.66
CA GLY A 25 21.84 -4.40 -13.04
C GLY A 25 20.98 -3.17 -12.72
N ASP A 26 20.27 -2.65 -13.72
CA ASP A 26 19.40 -1.46 -13.57
C ASP A 26 18.26 -1.74 -12.56
N TYR A 27 17.73 -2.97 -12.56
CA TYR A 27 16.71 -3.40 -11.62
C TYR A 27 17.23 -3.46 -10.18
N LEU A 28 18.35 -4.14 -9.96
CA LEU A 28 18.96 -4.27 -8.63
C LEU A 28 19.31 -2.90 -8.04
N GLU A 29 19.84 -2.00 -8.88
CA GLU A 29 20.16 -0.64 -8.46
C GLU A 29 18.90 0.19 -8.17
N MET A 30 17.84 0.03 -8.97
CA MET A 30 16.54 0.63 -8.66
C MET A 30 16.01 0.19 -7.29
N VAL A 31 16.08 -1.10 -6.96
CA VAL A 31 15.63 -1.60 -5.64
C VAL A 31 16.49 -1.05 -4.51
N ARG A 32 17.82 -0.96 -4.70
CA ARG A 32 18.73 -0.36 -3.72
C ARG A 32 18.37 1.10 -3.45
N VAL A 33 18.14 1.89 -4.51
CA VAL A 33 17.78 3.31 -4.42
C VAL A 33 16.41 3.49 -3.80
N ARG A 34 15.39 2.72 -4.21
CA ARG A 34 14.07 2.67 -3.57
C ARG A 34 14.21 2.51 -2.06
N ASN A 35 14.89 1.45 -1.60
CA ASN A 35 15.04 1.17 -0.19
C ASN A 35 15.78 2.28 0.57
N ALA A 36 16.71 2.98 -0.08
CA ALA A 36 17.38 4.15 0.48
C ALA A 36 16.43 5.35 0.62
N VAL A 37 15.60 5.65 -0.39
CA VAL A 37 14.59 6.72 -0.34
C VAL A 37 13.60 6.49 0.79
N TYR A 38 13.02 5.29 0.91
CA TYR A 38 12.09 4.99 2.01
C TYR A 38 12.74 5.15 3.38
N ARG A 39 14.03 4.83 3.53
CA ARG A 39 14.77 5.05 4.78
C ARG A 39 15.05 6.54 5.04
N GLU A 40 15.35 7.31 4.00
CA GLU A 40 15.58 8.76 4.12
C GLU A 40 14.32 9.50 4.58
N ILE A 41 13.14 9.03 4.13
CA ILE A 41 11.84 9.59 4.52
C ILE A 41 11.45 9.12 5.94
N SER A 42 11.36 7.81 6.16
CA SER A 42 10.80 7.24 7.40
C SER A 42 11.79 7.17 8.57
N GLY A 43 13.10 7.28 8.29
CA GLY A 43 14.16 7.09 9.29
C GLY A 43 14.37 5.62 9.69
N HIS A 44 13.70 4.65 9.06
CA HIS A 44 13.80 3.23 9.39
C HIS A 44 13.72 2.32 8.15
N HIS A 45 13.78 1.01 8.37
CA HIS A 45 13.89 0.00 7.31
C HIS A 45 12.60 -0.81 7.07
N ASP A 46 11.48 -0.41 7.67
CA ASP A 46 10.25 -1.20 7.62
C ASP A 46 9.69 -1.43 6.22
N HIS A 47 9.96 -0.53 5.27
CA HIS A 47 9.52 -0.66 3.88
C HIS A 47 10.60 -1.24 2.95
N ALA A 48 11.73 -1.70 3.51
CA ALA A 48 12.77 -2.34 2.74
C ALA A 48 12.28 -3.68 2.21
N ILE A 49 12.54 -3.94 0.93
CA ILE A 49 12.17 -5.18 0.26
C ILE A 49 13.37 -5.72 -0.51
N ALA A 50 13.57 -7.04 -0.49
CA ALA A 50 14.63 -7.65 -1.29
C ALA A 50 14.26 -7.65 -2.79
N PRO A 51 15.24 -7.62 -3.71
CA PRO A 51 14.94 -7.56 -5.14
C PRO A 51 14.06 -8.71 -5.63
N ASP A 52 14.38 -9.96 -5.30
CA ASP A 52 13.55 -11.11 -5.69
C ASP A 52 12.16 -11.11 -5.04
N GLU A 53 11.99 -10.50 -3.86
CA GLU A 53 10.67 -10.31 -3.24
C GLU A 53 9.82 -9.27 -3.99
N LEU A 54 10.45 -8.22 -4.53
CA LEU A 54 9.75 -7.14 -5.23
C LEU A 54 9.44 -7.49 -6.69
N LEU A 55 10.32 -8.24 -7.36
CA LEU A 55 10.25 -8.48 -8.81
C LEU A 55 8.86 -8.97 -9.28
N PRO A 56 8.16 -9.89 -8.59
CA PRO A 56 6.84 -10.37 -9.04
C PRO A 56 5.72 -9.32 -9.01
N TYR A 57 5.87 -8.23 -8.24
CA TYR A 57 4.87 -7.16 -8.15
C TYR A 57 4.91 -6.17 -9.32
N LEU A 58 6.02 -6.14 -10.05
CA LEU A 58 6.33 -5.07 -10.99
C LEU A 58 5.80 -5.24 -12.42
N PRO A 59 5.68 -6.46 -12.98
CA PRO A 59 5.10 -6.65 -14.30
C PRO A 59 3.65 -6.16 -14.38
N SER A 60 3.21 -5.82 -15.59
CA SER A 60 1.79 -5.63 -15.89
C SER A 60 1.03 -6.95 -15.71
N THR A 61 -0.22 -6.84 -15.28
CA THR A 61 -1.16 -7.95 -15.18
C THR A 61 -2.32 -7.73 -16.17
N PRO A 62 -3.24 -8.70 -16.34
CA PRO A 62 -4.48 -8.46 -17.09
C PRO A 62 -5.31 -7.29 -16.55
N ASP A 63 -5.14 -6.96 -15.27
CA ASP A 63 -5.94 -5.98 -14.53
C ASP A 63 -5.24 -4.60 -14.43
N THR A 64 -3.93 -4.53 -14.66
CA THR A 64 -3.16 -3.28 -14.51
C THR A 64 -1.97 -3.24 -15.47
N GLU A 65 -1.87 -2.18 -16.27
CA GLU A 65 -0.65 -1.88 -17.03
C GLU A 65 0.31 -1.07 -16.16
N ARG A 66 1.56 -1.52 -16.04
CA ARG A 66 2.62 -0.81 -15.29
C ARG A 66 3.74 -0.32 -16.20
N ARG A 67 4.24 0.86 -15.89
CA ARG A 67 5.42 1.46 -16.54
C ARG A 67 6.36 2.03 -15.49
N MET A 68 7.66 1.78 -15.65
CA MET A 68 8.67 2.28 -14.74
C MET A 68 9.89 2.80 -15.47
N TRP A 69 10.54 3.76 -14.82
CA TRP A 69 11.81 4.33 -15.24
C TRP A 69 12.75 4.44 -14.06
N ILE A 70 14.04 4.32 -14.33
CA ILE A 70 15.08 4.79 -13.42
C ILE A 70 15.44 6.23 -13.81
N VAL A 71 15.76 7.02 -12.80
CA VAL A 71 16.25 8.40 -12.96
C VAL A 71 17.75 8.36 -12.79
N LEU A 72 18.50 8.66 -13.84
CA LEU A 72 19.95 8.78 -13.76
C LEU A 72 20.37 10.26 -13.75
N ASP A 73 21.40 10.57 -12.98
CA ASP A 73 22.10 11.84 -12.98
C ASP A 73 23.60 11.55 -13.06
N ASP A 74 24.24 11.99 -14.14
CA ASP A 74 25.63 11.66 -14.47
C ASP A 74 25.93 10.14 -14.42
N GLY A 75 24.98 9.33 -14.90
CA GLY A 75 25.09 7.87 -14.94
C GLY A 75 24.85 7.16 -13.61
N ARG A 76 24.62 7.89 -12.50
CA ARG A 76 24.21 7.31 -11.21
C ARG A 76 22.69 7.24 -11.14
N VAL A 77 22.12 6.10 -10.73
CA VAL A 77 20.69 6.03 -10.42
C VAL A 77 20.41 6.81 -9.14
N VAL A 78 19.54 7.82 -9.25
CA VAL A 78 19.15 8.70 -8.15
C VAL A 78 17.69 8.58 -7.75
N GLY A 79 16.92 7.77 -8.48
CA GLY A 79 15.52 7.54 -8.17
C GLY A 79 14.79 6.70 -9.19
N ARG A 80 13.47 6.66 -9.06
CA ARG A 80 12.57 5.95 -9.95
C ARG A 80 11.27 6.71 -10.19
N ILE A 81 10.62 6.37 -11.29
CA ILE A 81 9.29 6.82 -11.67
C ILE A 81 8.45 5.57 -11.91
N GLY A 82 7.22 5.56 -11.42
CA GLY A 82 6.25 4.50 -11.69
C GLY A 82 4.92 5.08 -12.12
N LEU A 83 4.26 4.41 -13.06
CA LEU A 83 2.87 4.65 -13.43
C LEU A 83 2.12 3.32 -13.49
N ASP A 84 1.00 3.27 -12.79
CA ASP A 84 0.06 2.16 -12.79
C ASP A 84 -1.25 2.63 -13.41
N PHE A 85 -1.72 1.88 -14.40
CA PHE A 85 -2.93 2.14 -15.16
C PHE A 85 -3.92 1.01 -14.94
N PRO A 86 -4.93 1.20 -14.08
CA PRO A 86 -6.05 0.26 -13.98
C PRO A 86 -6.67 0.00 -15.37
N LEU A 87 -7.03 -1.25 -15.64
CA LEU A 87 -7.56 -1.69 -16.93
C LEU A 87 -9.06 -2.03 -16.87
N GLU A 88 -9.69 -1.74 -15.74
CA GLU A 88 -11.14 -1.70 -15.55
C GLU A 88 -11.80 -0.81 -16.62
N HIS A 89 -13.02 -1.17 -17.01
CA HIS A 89 -13.74 -0.51 -18.09
C HIS A 89 -13.93 0.99 -17.78
N GLU A 90 -13.70 1.86 -18.77
CA GLU A 90 -13.82 3.32 -18.65
C GLU A 90 -12.89 3.99 -17.62
N SER A 91 -11.89 3.26 -17.11
CA SER A 91 -10.93 3.82 -16.16
C SER A 91 -10.29 5.11 -16.69
N THR A 92 -10.37 6.18 -15.89
CA THR A 92 -9.78 7.48 -16.22
C THR A 92 -8.52 7.79 -15.43
N VAL A 93 -8.14 6.90 -14.51
CA VAL A 93 -7.16 7.13 -13.47
C VAL A 93 -5.77 6.63 -13.90
N ALA A 94 -4.74 7.35 -13.47
CA ALA A 94 -3.38 6.85 -13.39
C ALA A 94 -2.82 7.10 -11.99
N PHE A 95 -2.31 6.04 -11.37
CA PHE A 95 -1.53 6.15 -10.15
C PHE A 95 -0.07 6.32 -10.49
N TRP A 96 0.64 7.19 -9.79
CA TRP A 96 2.06 7.43 -10.09
C TRP A 96 2.89 7.68 -8.85
N LEU A 97 4.20 7.45 -9.00
CA LEU A 97 5.21 7.80 -8.00
C LEU A 97 6.43 8.45 -8.67
N ILE A 98 7.06 9.35 -7.95
CA ILE A 98 8.43 9.83 -8.22
C ILE A 98 9.17 9.75 -6.89
N GLU A 99 10.16 8.88 -6.82
CA GLU A 99 10.99 8.68 -5.63
C GLU A 99 12.42 9.05 -5.98
N LEU A 100 12.98 10.05 -5.30
CA LEU A 100 14.34 10.55 -5.53
C LEU A 100 15.10 10.58 -4.21
N LEU A 101 16.38 10.25 -4.23
CA LEU A 101 17.29 10.48 -3.10
C LEU A 101 17.32 11.96 -2.72
N HIS A 102 17.47 12.25 -1.43
CA HIS A 102 17.53 13.62 -0.90
C HIS A 102 18.61 14.47 -1.58
N ASP A 103 19.75 13.87 -1.94
CA ASP A 103 20.85 14.56 -2.62
C ASP A 103 20.53 15.01 -4.06
N ALA A 104 19.44 14.51 -4.64
CA ALA A 104 18.94 14.88 -5.97
C ALA A 104 17.81 15.94 -5.91
N TRP A 105 17.36 16.32 -4.71
CA TRP A 105 16.27 17.28 -4.53
C TRP A 105 16.69 18.73 -4.85
N GLY A 106 15.71 19.60 -5.09
CA GLY A 106 15.95 21.03 -5.34
C GLY A 106 16.64 21.37 -6.67
N ARG A 107 16.96 20.36 -7.49
CA ARG A 107 17.69 20.52 -8.77
C ARG A 107 16.80 20.50 -10.02
N GLY A 108 15.48 20.43 -9.85
CA GLY A 108 14.53 20.37 -10.97
C GLY A 108 14.27 18.96 -11.55
N ILE A 109 15.04 17.95 -11.14
CA ILE A 109 14.92 16.55 -11.60
C ILE A 109 13.49 16.02 -11.43
N GLY A 110 12.88 16.19 -10.25
CA GLY A 110 11.50 15.77 -10.01
C GLY A 110 10.48 16.44 -10.94
N SER A 111 10.74 17.68 -11.37
CA SER A 111 9.84 18.36 -12.33
C SER A 111 9.96 17.78 -13.73
N ALA A 112 11.19 17.48 -14.19
CA ALA A 112 11.41 16.80 -15.46
C ALA A 112 10.82 15.38 -15.46
N ALA A 113 10.95 14.66 -14.35
CA ALA A 113 10.29 13.37 -14.13
C ALA A 113 8.76 13.49 -14.20
N TYR A 114 8.20 14.55 -13.63
CA TYR A 114 6.75 14.79 -13.66
C TYR A 114 6.21 15.10 -15.05
N GLU A 115 6.96 15.82 -15.89
CA GLU A 115 6.57 16.03 -17.29
C GLU A 115 6.43 14.69 -18.05
N LEU A 116 7.27 13.70 -17.75
CA LEU A 116 7.14 12.34 -18.29
C LEU A 116 5.87 11.66 -17.77
N VAL A 117 5.54 11.77 -16.48
CA VAL A 117 4.31 11.22 -15.89
C VAL A 117 3.08 11.77 -16.60
N GLU A 118 2.98 13.09 -16.71
CA GLU A 118 1.81 13.75 -17.28
C GLU A 118 1.65 13.44 -18.78
N ARG A 119 2.76 13.40 -19.53
CA ARG A 119 2.74 12.99 -20.94
C ARG A 119 2.28 11.55 -21.11
N THR A 120 2.88 10.62 -20.36
CA THR A 120 2.56 9.18 -20.46
C THR A 120 1.11 8.92 -20.11
N ALA A 121 0.59 9.57 -19.08
CA ALA A 121 -0.81 9.43 -18.69
C ALA A 121 -1.78 9.92 -19.77
N ARG A 122 -1.49 11.07 -20.42
CA ARG A 122 -2.30 11.56 -21.55
C ARG A 122 -2.24 10.65 -22.76
N GLU A 123 -1.07 10.11 -23.09
CA GLU A 123 -0.92 9.13 -24.17
C GLU A 123 -1.76 7.87 -23.92
N ARG A 124 -2.03 7.55 -22.66
CA ARG A 124 -2.92 6.46 -22.22
C ARG A 124 -4.37 6.89 -22.00
N GLY A 125 -4.74 8.11 -22.39
CA GLY A 125 -6.10 8.63 -22.30
C GLY A 125 -6.57 8.87 -20.86
N ARG A 126 -5.66 8.95 -19.89
CA ARG A 126 -6.02 9.17 -18.48
C ARG A 126 -6.20 10.65 -18.21
N THR A 127 -7.23 10.99 -17.46
CA THR A 127 -7.60 12.37 -17.13
C THR A 127 -7.47 12.66 -15.63
N VAL A 128 -7.29 11.64 -14.80
CA VAL A 128 -7.11 11.79 -13.34
C VAL A 128 -5.76 11.21 -12.93
N LEU A 129 -4.92 12.02 -12.28
CA LEU A 129 -3.64 11.58 -11.73
C LEU A 129 -3.70 11.57 -10.21
N GLN A 130 -3.28 10.47 -9.60
CA GLN A 130 -3.29 10.31 -8.15
C GLN A 130 -1.97 9.73 -7.65
N SER A 131 -1.57 10.17 -6.45
CA SER A 131 -0.31 9.75 -5.85
C SER A 131 -0.33 10.02 -4.35
N TRP A 132 0.47 9.27 -3.61
CA TRP A 132 0.63 9.40 -2.17
C TRP A 132 2.07 9.75 -1.84
N ALA A 133 2.25 10.57 -0.82
CA ALA A 133 3.55 10.79 -0.21
C ALA A 133 3.45 10.75 1.31
N GLU A 134 4.42 10.10 1.94
CA GLU A 134 4.61 10.17 3.38
C GLU A 134 5.21 11.53 3.75
N HIS A 135 4.65 12.13 4.79
CA HIS A 135 5.07 13.41 5.34
C HIS A 135 5.51 13.20 6.80
N PRO A 136 6.82 12.98 7.05
CA PRO A 136 7.35 12.88 8.40
C PRO A 136 7.00 14.12 9.22
N ALA A 137 6.68 13.92 10.51
CA ALA A 137 6.31 15.02 11.39
C ALA A 137 7.40 16.11 11.40
N ALA A 138 7.01 17.33 11.06
CA ALA A 138 7.91 18.48 11.00
C ALA A 138 7.21 19.72 11.55
N ALA A 139 7.98 20.57 12.23
CA ALA A 139 7.50 21.86 12.69
C ALA A 139 7.26 22.82 11.51
N GLY A 140 6.36 23.78 11.71
CA GLY A 140 6.05 24.81 10.73
C GLY A 140 4.62 24.72 10.19
N PRO A 141 4.33 25.41 9.07
CA PRO A 141 3.00 25.42 8.47
C PRO A 141 2.52 24.01 8.14
N GLN A 142 1.25 23.73 8.45
CA GLN A 142 0.58 22.47 8.14
C GLN A 142 -0.47 22.69 7.03
N LEU A 143 -0.83 21.60 6.36
CA LEU A 143 -1.95 21.50 5.44
C LEU A 143 -2.95 20.51 6.01
N SER A 144 -4.21 20.91 6.12
CA SER A 144 -5.30 20.04 6.55
C SER A 144 -6.01 19.47 5.32
N ALA A 145 -6.46 18.22 5.39
CA ALA A 145 -7.28 17.65 4.33
C ALA A 145 -8.67 18.30 4.25
N PRO A 146 -9.29 18.41 3.07
CA PRO A 146 -10.67 18.88 2.91
C PRO A 146 -11.71 18.06 3.69
N THR A 147 -11.38 16.81 4.03
CA THR A 147 -12.22 15.94 4.87
C THR A 147 -12.39 16.46 6.30
N GLY A 148 -11.50 17.36 6.75
CA GLY A 148 -11.44 17.85 8.14
C GLY A 148 -10.71 16.93 9.10
N PHE A 149 -10.06 15.86 8.59
CA PHE A 149 -9.35 14.88 9.40
C PHE A 149 -7.86 14.86 9.04
N GLY A 150 -7.01 15.06 10.05
CA GLY A 150 -5.56 15.00 9.91
C GLY A 150 -4.91 16.27 9.38
N GLU A 151 -3.61 16.36 9.59
CA GLU A 151 -2.75 17.41 9.04
C GLU A 151 -1.42 16.81 8.60
N ILE A 152 -0.82 17.39 7.57
CA ILE A 152 0.54 17.08 7.12
C ILE A 152 1.38 18.36 7.04
N PRO A 153 2.69 18.29 7.28
CA PRO A 153 3.57 19.44 7.09
C PRO A 153 3.56 19.96 5.65
N HIS A 154 3.68 21.28 5.47
CA HIS A 154 3.91 21.91 4.17
C HIS A 154 5.39 21.75 3.73
N ASP A 155 5.84 20.51 3.66
CA ASP A 155 7.21 20.09 3.41
C ASP A 155 7.61 20.09 1.93
N HIS A 156 8.74 19.46 1.60
CA HIS A 156 9.23 19.37 0.22
C HIS A 156 8.27 18.64 -0.71
N ALA A 157 7.67 17.53 -0.27
CA ALA A 157 6.71 16.76 -1.06
C ALA A 157 5.42 17.54 -1.26
N ALA A 158 4.87 18.15 -0.21
CA ALA A 158 3.63 18.93 -0.30
C ALA A 158 3.79 20.12 -1.26
N ARG A 159 4.92 20.84 -1.19
CA ARG A 159 5.24 21.93 -2.14
C ARG A 159 5.37 21.44 -3.57
N PHE A 160 5.89 20.23 -3.78
CA PHE A 160 6.02 19.63 -5.11
C PHE A 160 4.65 19.37 -5.73
N TYR A 161 3.74 18.72 -4.99
CA TYR A 161 2.37 18.46 -5.45
C TYR A 161 1.62 19.75 -5.76
N LEU A 162 1.63 20.72 -4.84
CA LEU A 162 0.97 22.02 -5.03
C LEU A 162 1.51 22.77 -6.25
N ARG A 163 2.84 22.75 -6.46
CA ARG A 163 3.47 23.40 -7.63
C ARG A 163 3.02 22.79 -8.95
N HIS A 164 2.74 21.48 -8.97
CA HIS A 164 2.26 20.76 -10.15
C HIS A 164 0.74 20.71 -10.27
N GLY A 165 0.02 21.47 -9.44
CA GLY A 165 -1.43 21.65 -9.53
C GLY A 165 -2.24 20.51 -8.93
N TYR A 166 -1.67 19.73 -8.00
CA TYR A 166 -2.43 18.76 -7.22
C TYR A 166 -3.13 19.45 -6.04
N ALA A 167 -4.30 18.93 -5.70
CA ALA A 167 -4.96 19.17 -4.43
C ALA A 167 -4.69 18.01 -3.47
N LEU A 168 -4.56 18.33 -2.18
CA LEU A 168 -4.62 17.34 -1.11
C LEU A 168 -6.09 16.94 -0.94
N GLU A 169 -6.41 15.65 -1.07
CA GLU A 169 -7.79 15.15 -0.99
C GLU A 169 -8.06 14.41 0.32
N GLN A 170 -7.07 13.65 0.79
CA GLN A 170 -7.19 12.79 1.96
C GLN A 170 -5.86 12.72 2.70
N ILE A 171 -5.92 12.44 4.00
CA ILE A 171 -4.76 12.05 4.79
C ILE A 171 -4.96 10.62 5.25
N GLU A 172 -3.94 9.79 5.08
CA GLU A 172 -3.87 8.45 5.65
C GLU A 172 -2.91 8.44 6.83
N ARG A 173 -3.26 7.71 7.88
CA ARG A 173 -2.42 7.48 9.04
C ARG A 173 -1.73 6.13 8.92
N ASN A 174 -0.40 6.16 8.97
CA ASN A 174 0.43 4.99 9.19
C ASN A 174 0.53 4.72 10.70
N SER A 175 0.12 3.52 11.14
CA SER A 175 0.19 3.11 12.54
C SER A 175 0.98 1.82 12.72
N ALA A 176 1.66 1.69 13.86
CA ALA A 176 2.44 0.52 14.23
C ALA A 176 1.88 -0.17 15.48
N PHE A 177 1.84 -1.50 15.48
CA PHE A 177 1.61 -2.34 16.66
C PHE A 177 2.89 -3.08 17.03
N ASP A 178 3.30 -3.02 18.29
CA ASP A 178 4.49 -3.70 18.81
C ASP A 178 4.23 -5.21 18.98
N LEU A 179 4.88 -6.04 18.16
CA LEU A 179 4.75 -7.50 18.21
C LEU A 179 5.59 -8.14 19.32
N GLN A 180 6.54 -7.40 19.89
CA GLN A 180 7.40 -7.84 21.00
C GLN A 180 6.84 -7.40 22.36
N GLY A 181 5.82 -6.55 22.37
CA GLY A 181 5.11 -6.08 23.55
C GLY A 181 4.13 -7.09 24.14
N SER A 182 3.34 -6.65 25.13
CA SER A 182 2.29 -7.48 25.74
C SER A 182 1.09 -7.67 24.81
N PHE A 183 0.58 -8.90 24.75
CA PHE A 183 -0.64 -9.25 24.03
C PHE A 183 -1.89 -9.30 24.92
N ASP A 184 -1.80 -8.93 26.21
CA ASP A 184 -2.93 -9.03 27.16
C ASP A 184 -4.18 -8.28 26.66
N VAL A 185 -3.98 -7.14 25.99
CA VAL A 185 -5.07 -6.36 25.37
C VAL A 185 -5.67 -7.11 24.19
N VAL A 186 -4.82 -7.67 23.31
CA VAL A 186 -5.25 -8.46 22.14
C VAL A 186 -6.03 -9.70 22.58
N GLU A 187 -5.54 -10.42 23.59
CA GLU A 187 -6.19 -11.60 24.15
C GLU A 187 -7.56 -11.29 24.72
N ARG A 188 -7.67 -10.23 25.53
CA ARG A 188 -8.95 -9.78 26.09
C ARG A 188 -9.93 -9.38 24.99
N LEU A 189 -9.49 -8.56 24.04
CA LEU A 189 -10.35 -8.08 22.94
C LEU A 189 -10.77 -9.21 22.01
N LEU A 190 -9.92 -10.21 21.80
CA LEU A 190 -10.27 -11.41 21.05
C LEU A 190 -11.40 -12.18 21.76
N ALA A 191 -11.30 -12.39 23.07
CA ALA A 191 -12.33 -13.08 23.84
C ALA A 191 -13.69 -12.34 23.77
N GLU A 192 -13.70 -11.03 23.97
CA GLU A 192 -14.90 -10.21 23.84
C GLU A 192 -15.50 -10.25 22.43
N ALA A 193 -14.66 -10.22 21.39
CA ALA A 193 -15.10 -10.29 20.01
C ALA A 193 -15.68 -11.66 19.67
N GLN A 194 -15.12 -12.75 20.22
CA GLN A 194 -15.65 -14.11 20.05
C GLN A 194 -17.03 -14.27 20.69
N GLU A 195 -17.26 -13.69 21.87
CA GLU A 195 -18.59 -13.69 22.50
C GLU A 195 -19.63 -12.92 21.66
N ALA A 196 -19.26 -11.75 21.14
CA ALA A 196 -20.13 -10.93 20.30
C ALA A 196 -20.42 -11.54 18.91
N ALA A 197 -19.52 -12.38 18.41
CA ALA A 197 -19.56 -12.99 17.08
C ALA A 197 -19.99 -14.47 17.11
N SER A 198 -20.88 -14.87 18.02
CA SER A 198 -21.30 -16.27 18.20
C SER A 198 -21.91 -16.95 16.96
N GLY A 199 -22.45 -16.17 16.01
CA GLY A 199 -22.94 -16.64 14.71
C GLY A 199 -21.87 -16.86 13.64
N TYR A 200 -20.59 -16.69 13.98
CA TYR A 200 -19.47 -16.72 13.04
C TYR A 200 -18.39 -17.67 13.53
N ARG A 201 -17.63 -18.23 12.58
CA ARG A 201 -16.43 -19.02 12.87
C ARG A 201 -15.22 -18.43 12.16
N LEU A 202 -14.07 -18.51 12.79
CA LEU A 202 -12.81 -18.09 12.17
C LEU A 202 -12.28 -19.20 11.27
N VAL A 203 -11.84 -18.80 10.08
CA VAL A 203 -11.06 -19.63 9.16
C VAL A 203 -9.77 -18.90 8.81
N ARG A 204 -8.73 -19.65 8.46
CA ARG A 204 -7.42 -19.08 8.15
C ARG A 204 -6.70 -19.92 7.12
N TRP A 205 -5.98 -19.26 6.23
CA TRP A 205 -5.11 -19.89 5.27
C TRP A 205 -3.91 -19.00 4.94
N SER A 206 -2.94 -19.63 4.29
CA SER A 206 -1.92 -18.93 3.51
C SER A 206 -2.13 -19.32 2.04
N PRO A 207 -1.66 -18.50 1.09
CA PRO A 207 -1.70 -18.86 -0.33
C PRO A 207 -1.14 -20.26 -0.59
N PRO A 208 -1.73 -21.02 -1.53
CA PRO A 208 -2.88 -20.66 -2.34
C PRO A 208 -4.20 -20.66 -1.56
N THR A 209 -5.09 -19.75 -1.90
CA THR A 209 -6.43 -19.65 -1.34
C THR A 209 -7.24 -20.92 -1.64
N PRO A 210 -7.81 -21.58 -0.61
CA PRO A 210 -8.66 -22.76 -0.82
C PRO A 210 -9.81 -22.48 -1.79
N ALA A 211 -10.11 -23.45 -2.65
CA ALA A 211 -11.08 -23.30 -3.73
C ALA A 211 -12.49 -22.95 -3.20
N GLU A 212 -12.85 -23.47 -2.03
CA GLU A 212 -14.11 -23.17 -1.35
C GLU A 212 -14.22 -21.72 -0.83
N TYR A 213 -13.09 -21.02 -0.68
CA TYR A 213 -13.03 -19.65 -0.17
C TYR A 213 -12.78 -18.62 -1.26
N ALA A 214 -12.15 -19.01 -2.37
CA ALA A 214 -11.78 -18.09 -3.45
C ALA A 214 -12.95 -17.22 -3.95
N PRO A 215 -14.19 -17.73 -4.17
CA PRO A 215 -15.30 -16.87 -4.60
C PRO A 215 -15.70 -15.81 -3.56
N SER A 216 -15.88 -16.18 -2.29
CA SER A 216 -16.28 -15.23 -1.24
C SER A 216 -15.15 -14.26 -0.90
N TYR A 217 -13.89 -14.71 -0.94
CA TYR A 217 -12.74 -13.84 -0.71
C TYR A 217 -12.56 -12.83 -1.85
N GLY A 218 -12.70 -13.28 -3.11
CA GLY A 218 -12.74 -12.38 -4.27
C GLY A 218 -13.86 -11.35 -4.15
N TRP A 219 -15.09 -11.79 -3.84
CA TRP A 219 -16.20 -10.86 -3.60
C TRP A 219 -15.90 -9.84 -2.49
N MET A 220 -15.29 -10.24 -1.38
CA MET A 220 -14.91 -9.28 -0.35
C MET A 220 -13.84 -8.29 -0.87
N LYS A 221 -12.84 -8.72 -1.63
CA LYS A 221 -11.84 -7.80 -2.20
C LYS A 221 -12.46 -6.77 -3.15
N SER A 222 -13.40 -7.16 -4.02
CA SER A 222 -14.09 -6.18 -4.89
C SER A 222 -14.86 -5.10 -4.12
N ARG A 223 -15.35 -5.41 -2.92
CA ARG A 223 -16.11 -4.47 -2.08
C ARG A 223 -15.23 -3.45 -1.37
N MET A 224 -13.92 -3.65 -1.28
CA MET A 224 -13.03 -2.75 -0.53
C MET A 224 -13.07 -1.32 -1.05
N ILE A 225 -13.04 -1.17 -2.37
CA ILE A 225 -13.02 0.13 -3.04
C ILE A 225 -14.28 0.96 -2.72
N THR A 226 -15.42 0.28 -2.53
CA THR A 226 -16.71 0.93 -2.25
C THR A 226 -17.00 1.14 -0.77
N ASP A 227 -16.33 0.39 0.11
CA ASP A 227 -16.63 0.37 1.54
C ASP A 227 -15.62 1.17 2.37
N ALA A 228 -14.42 1.44 1.84
CA ALA A 228 -13.42 2.33 2.44
C ALA A 228 -13.67 3.79 2.03
N PRO A 229 -13.48 4.77 2.94
CA PRO A 229 -13.55 6.19 2.57
C PRO A 229 -12.45 6.54 1.55
N ALA A 230 -12.84 7.10 0.40
CA ALA A 230 -11.93 7.56 -0.64
C ALA A 230 -11.82 9.11 -0.74
N ALA A 231 -12.62 9.85 0.03
CA ALA A 231 -12.72 11.32 -0.04
C ALA A 231 -12.87 11.82 -1.49
N GLY A 232 -11.98 12.72 -1.93
CA GLY A 232 -11.94 13.22 -3.29
C GLY A 232 -11.15 12.33 -4.26
N LEU A 233 -10.66 11.16 -3.86
CA LEU A 233 -9.93 10.24 -4.74
C LEU A 233 -10.90 9.42 -5.61
N ASP A 234 -10.43 9.05 -6.80
CA ASP A 234 -11.17 8.27 -7.79
C ASP A 234 -10.57 6.85 -7.86
N PHE A 235 -11.40 5.83 -7.72
CA PHE A 235 -10.98 4.45 -7.89
C PHE A 235 -12.01 3.70 -8.72
N ASP A 236 -11.52 2.81 -9.58
CA ASP A 236 -12.39 1.98 -10.41
C ASP A 236 -12.93 0.80 -9.58
N GLU A 237 -14.20 0.43 -9.83
CA GLU A 237 -14.74 -0.80 -9.25
C GLU A 237 -14.01 -2.01 -9.82
N GLU A 238 -13.44 -2.83 -8.94
CA GLU A 238 -12.62 -3.97 -9.35
C GLU A 238 -13.42 -5.27 -9.35
N ASP A 239 -13.41 -5.99 -10.46
CA ASP A 239 -13.93 -7.36 -10.50
C ASP A 239 -12.88 -8.35 -9.99
N TRP A 240 -13.24 -9.11 -8.96
CA TRP A 240 -12.39 -10.12 -8.33
C TRP A 240 -12.97 -11.52 -8.48
N ASP A 241 -12.62 -12.17 -9.59
CA ASP A 241 -12.89 -13.59 -9.78
C ASP A 241 -11.82 -14.48 -9.12
N ALA A 242 -12.08 -15.79 -9.11
CA ALA A 242 -11.13 -16.76 -8.55
C ALA A 242 -9.77 -16.76 -9.28
N ALA A 243 -9.73 -16.35 -10.56
CA ALA A 243 -8.49 -16.25 -11.31
C ALA A 243 -7.65 -15.03 -10.87
N ARG A 244 -8.27 -13.88 -10.55
CA ARG A 244 -7.62 -12.69 -9.99
C ARG A 244 -7.10 -12.99 -8.58
N VAL A 245 -7.86 -13.73 -7.77
CA VAL A 245 -7.39 -14.25 -6.47
C VAL A 245 -6.14 -15.14 -6.65
N ALA A 246 -6.16 -16.08 -7.60
CA ALA A 246 -5.01 -16.95 -7.86
C ALA A 246 -3.78 -16.17 -8.35
N ARG A 247 -3.97 -15.11 -9.18
CA ARG A 247 -2.88 -14.21 -9.59
C ARG A 247 -2.31 -13.43 -8.39
N HIS A 248 -3.17 -12.91 -7.51
CA HIS A 248 -2.76 -12.23 -6.29
C HIS A 248 -1.96 -13.14 -5.34
N ASP A 249 -2.39 -14.39 -5.20
CA ASP A 249 -1.69 -15.40 -4.42
C ASP A 249 -0.32 -15.74 -5.02
N ALA A 250 -0.24 -15.88 -6.34
CA ALA A 250 1.00 -16.19 -7.05
C ALA A 250 2.08 -15.11 -6.83
N ILE A 251 1.71 -13.83 -6.84
CA ILE A 251 2.66 -12.73 -6.59
C ILE A 251 3.38 -12.90 -5.23
N HIS A 252 2.63 -13.28 -4.18
CA HIS A 252 3.21 -13.52 -2.85
C HIS A 252 4.10 -14.76 -2.83
N LEU A 253 3.66 -15.86 -3.45
CA LEU A 253 4.41 -17.12 -3.54
C LEU A 253 5.71 -16.95 -4.33
N ASP A 254 5.66 -16.29 -5.48
CA ASP A 254 6.81 -16.04 -6.36
C ASP A 254 7.86 -15.14 -5.68
N GLY A 255 7.40 -14.19 -4.86
CA GLY A 255 8.30 -13.35 -4.06
C GLY A 255 8.85 -14.06 -2.82
N GLY A 256 8.36 -15.26 -2.51
CA GLY A 256 8.64 -15.96 -1.26
C GLY A 256 8.12 -15.24 -0.02
N ARG A 257 7.15 -14.32 -0.19
CA ARG A 257 6.52 -13.60 0.91
C ARG A 257 5.48 -14.49 1.57
N LEU A 258 5.34 -14.34 2.89
CA LEU A 258 4.33 -15.07 3.64
C LEU A 258 3.12 -14.18 3.86
N LEU A 259 1.97 -14.58 3.32
CA LEU A 259 0.65 -14.00 3.58
C LEU A 259 -0.16 -14.94 4.48
N GLN A 260 -0.82 -14.38 5.49
CA GLN A 260 -1.88 -15.05 6.24
C GLN A 260 -3.18 -14.27 6.10
N VAL A 261 -4.20 -14.93 5.57
CA VAL A 261 -5.56 -14.42 5.58
C VAL A 261 -6.29 -15.03 6.78
N THR A 262 -6.83 -14.19 7.64
CA THR A 262 -7.74 -14.60 8.72
C THR A 262 -9.13 -14.05 8.40
N ALA A 263 -10.13 -14.92 8.24
CA ALA A 263 -11.47 -14.52 7.85
C ALA A 263 -12.53 -15.02 8.84
N ALA A 264 -13.64 -14.28 8.93
CA ALA A 264 -14.84 -14.71 9.62
C ALA A 264 -15.83 -15.26 8.58
N GLN A 265 -16.29 -16.49 8.82
CA GLN A 265 -17.34 -17.15 8.05
C GLN A 265 -18.63 -17.14 8.83
N HIS A 266 -19.72 -16.65 8.23
CA HIS A 266 -21.04 -16.72 8.83
C HIS A 266 -21.55 -18.17 8.83
N ILE A 267 -21.92 -18.69 10.00
CA ILE A 267 -22.22 -20.13 10.17
C ILE A 267 -23.48 -20.53 9.39
N ALA A 268 -24.52 -19.68 9.39
CA ALA A 268 -25.80 -20.02 8.79
C ALA A 268 -25.78 -20.01 7.25
N SER A 269 -25.05 -19.07 6.63
CA SER A 269 -24.93 -19.00 5.16
C SER A 269 -23.71 -19.74 4.60
N GLY A 270 -22.66 -19.90 5.40
CA GLY A 270 -21.38 -20.44 4.94
C GLY A 270 -20.51 -19.44 4.18
N GLU A 271 -20.90 -18.16 4.10
CA GLU A 271 -20.15 -17.14 3.37
C GLU A 271 -19.04 -16.51 4.23
N LEU A 272 -17.95 -16.11 3.59
CA LEU A 272 -16.97 -15.23 4.23
C LEU A 272 -17.50 -13.79 4.23
N VAL A 273 -17.38 -13.11 5.37
CA VAL A 273 -18.03 -11.81 5.61
C VAL A 273 -17.10 -10.75 6.18
N ALA A 274 -15.92 -11.15 6.63
CA ALA A 274 -14.86 -10.26 7.06
C ALA A 274 -13.51 -10.95 6.88
N PHE A 275 -12.46 -10.18 6.63
CA PHE A 275 -11.10 -10.71 6.55
C PHE A 275 -10.06 -9.68 6.98
N ASN A 276 -8.87 -10.17 7.30
CA ASN A 276 -7.67 -9.41 7.59
C ASN A 276 -6.45 -10.14 7.01
N GLU A 277 -5.52 -9.38 6.44
CA GLU A 277 -4.30 -9.87 5.81
C GLU A 277 -3.07 -9.37 6.55
N LEU A 278 -2.17 -10.30 6.89
CA LEU A 278 -0.83 -9.98 7.39
C LEU A 278 0.21 -10.56 6.45
N VAL A 279 1.20 -9.75 6.09
CA VAL A 279 2.26 -10.12 5.15
C VAL A 279 3.63 -9.78 5.71
N ILE A 280 4.60 -10.66 5.50
CA ILE A 280 6.01 -10.43 5.81
C ILE A 280 6.90 -10.99 4.70
N GLY A 281 8.07 -10.38 4.50
CA GLY A 281 9.12 -10.91 3.61
C GLY A 281 9.75 -12.20 4.14
N ARG A 282 10.75 -12.71 3.41
CA ARG A 282 11.51 -13.92 3.83
C ARG A 282 12.32 -13.67 5.08
N ASP A 283 12.86 -12.45 5.22
CA ASP A 283 13.49 -12.00 6.46
C ASP A 283 12.40 -11.69 7.49
N ARG A 284 12.05 -12.69 8.29
CA ARG A 284 11.00 -12.62 9.32
C ARG A 284 11.38 -11.78 10.55
N THR A 285 12.57 -11.17 10.55
CA THR A 285 13.00 -10.19 11.56
C THR A 285 12.63 -8.75 11.17
N ARG A 286 12.06 -8.55 9.97
CA ARG A 286 11.56 -7.26 9.48
C ARG A 286 10.12 -7.00 9.89
N ALA A 287 9.67 -5.77 9.68
CA ALA A 287 8.30 -5.38 9.95
C ALA A 287 7.30 -6.24 9.14
N THR A 288 6.17 -6.53 9.78
CA THR A 288 4.99 -7.09 9.13
C THR A 288 4.13 -5.96 8.59
N HIS A 289 3.47 -6.18 7.46
CA HIS A 289 2.47 -5.27 6.91
C HIS A 289 1.09 -5.90 7.09
N GLN A 290 0.18 -5.15 7.70
CA GLN A 290 -1.23 -5.43 7.58
C GLN A 290 -1.74 -4.72 6.34
N GLU A 291 -2.13 -5.52 5.37
CA GLU A 291 -2.74 -5.06 4.14
C GLU A 291 -4.26 -4.91 4.40
N ASP A 292 -5.06 -5.51 3.54
CA ASP A 292 -6.50 -5.34 3.52
C ASP A 292 -7.21 -5.83 4.79
N THR A 293 -8.19 -5.05 5.24
CA THR A 293 -9.16 -5.47 6.28
C THR A 293 -10.54 -4.97 5.92
N LEU A 294 -11.50 -5.89 5.81
CA LEU A 294 -12.87 -5.56 5.45
C LEU A 294 -13.87 -6.29 6.34
N VAL A 295 -15.01 -5.64 6.58
CA VAL A 295 -16.23 -6.25 7.09
C VAL A 295 -17.37 -5.86 6.17
N LEU A 296 -18.03 -6.84 5.54
CA LEU A 296 -19.21 -6.60 4.70
C LEU A 296 -20.28 -5.86 5.51
N LYS A 297 -20.90 -4.86 4.87
CA LYS A 297 -21.85 -3.94 5.50
C LYS A 297 -22.98 -4.66 6.23
N GLU A 298 -23.47 -5.75 5.65
CA GLU A 298 -24.58 -6.58 6.13
C GLU A 298 -24.26 -7.31 7.43
N HIS A 299 -22.97 -7.47 7.76
CA HIS A 299 -22.49 -8.18 8.96
C HIS A 299 -21.75 -7.26 9.94
N ARG A 300 -21.83 -5.93 9.76
CA ARG A 300 -21.31 -4.96 10.74
C ARG A 300 -22.14 -4.98 12.02
N GLY A 301 -21.56 -4.54 13.13
CA GLY A 301 -22.20 -4.56 14.46
C GLY A 301 -21.89 -5.79 15.31
N HIS A 302 -21.22 -6.80 14.75
CA HIS A 302 -20.83 -8.04 15.46
C HIS A 302 -19.36 -8.09 15.90
N ARG A 303 -18.68 -6.94 15.98
CA ARG A 303 -17.25 -6.81 16.30
C ARG A 303 -16.31 -7.63 15.38
N LEU A 304 -16.74 -7.97 14.16
CA LEU A 304 -15.98 -8.83 13.25
C LEU A 304 -14.61 -8.28 12.85
N GLY A 305 -14.49 -6.97 12.66
CA GLY A 305 -13.20 -6.33 12.35
C GLY A 305 -12.19 -6.52 13.49
N LEU A 306 -12.64 -6.37 14.73
CA LEU A 306 -11.83 -6.65 15.92
C LEU A 306 -11.49 -8.14 16.02
N LEU A 307 -12.46 -9.02 15.75
CA LEU A 307 -12.29 -10.47 15.77
C LEU A 307 -11.17 -10.92 14.82
N VAL A 308 -11.25 -10.55 13.53
CA VAL A 308 -10.28 -11.01 12.53
C VAL A 308 -8.88 -10.45 12.77
N LYS A 309 -8.76 -9.18 13.18
CA LYS A 309 -7.46 -8.57 13.49
C LYS A 309 -6.80 -9.16 14.73
N CYS A 310 -7.54 -9.28 15.84
CA CYS A 310 -6.97 -9.86 17.07
C CYS A 310 -6.60 -11.34 16.84
N ALA A 311 -7.48 -12.10 16.16
CA ALA A 311 -7.17 -13.49 15.83
C ALA A 311 -5.95 -13.62 14.92
N ALA A 312 -5.80 -12.72 13.94
CA ALA A 312 -4.63 -12.69 13.05
C ALA A 312 -3.35 -12.39 13.82
N LEU A 313 -3.33 -11.37 14.68
CA LEU A 313 -2.17 -11.03 15.51
C LEU A 313 -1.78 -12.19 16.45
N MET A 314 -2.76 -12.80 17.12
CA MET A 314 -2.52 -13.94 18.01
C MET A 314 -1.87 -15.14 17.31
N SER A 315 -2.26 -15.44 16.07
CA SER A 315 -1.59 -16.50 15.31
C SER A 315 -0.25 -16.04 14.75
N TRP A 316 -0.14 -14.78 14.34
CA TRP A 316 1.04 -14.23 13.70
C TRP A 316 2.27 -14.28 14.59
N ARG A 317 2.10 -14.17 15.91
CA ARG A 317 3.19 -14.35 16.88
C ARG A 317 3.91 -15.72 16.75
N ARG A 318 3.22 -16.76 16.26
CA ARG A 318 3.85 -18.07 15.99
C ARG A 318 4.45 -18.16 14.58
N VAL A 319 3.97 -17.32 13.66
CA VAL A 319 4.36 -17.30 12.25
C VAL A 319 5.63 -16.48 12.03
N ALA A 320 5.69 -15.30 12.63
CA ALA A 320 6.82 -14.38 12.56
C ALA A 320 7.17 -13.87 13.99
N PRO A 321 7.66 -14.75 14.88
CA PRO A 321 7.93 -14.41 16.28
C PRO A 321 8.97 -13.30 16.47
N ASP A 322 9.90 -13.16 15.51
CA ASP A 322 10.99 -12.19 15.57
C ASP A 322 10.67 -10.86 14.87
N SER A 323 9.47 -10.72 14.30
CA SER A 323 9.02 -9.48 13.68
C SER A 323 8.81 -8.41 14.76
N PRO A 324 9.36 -7.20 14.63
CA PRO A 324 9.29 -6.19 15.68
C PRO A 324 7.91 -5.54 15.78
N ARG A 325 7.22 -5.33 14.65
CA ARG A 325 5.96 -4.59 14.59
C ARG A 325 5.12 -4.91 13.37
N VAL A 326 3.82 -4.63 13.46
CA VAL A 326 2.89 -4.61 12.32
C VAL A 326 2.59 -3.17 11.94
N LEU A 327 2.76 -2.82 10.67
CA LEU A 327 2.36 -1.53 10.10
C LEU A 327 0.98 -1.64 9.43
N THR A 328 0.21 -0.56 9.46
CA THR A 328 -1.06 -0.46 8.72
C THR A 328 -1.37 0.99 8.36
N TYR A 329 -2.11 1.16 7.27
CA TYR A 329 -2.52 2.46 6.75
C TYR A 329 -4.04 2.55 6.73
N ASN A 330 -4.59 3.67 7.19
CA ASN A 330 -6.02 3.94 7.11
C ASN A 330 -6.26 5.42 6.86
N ALA A 331 -7.26 5.74 6.02
CA ALA A 331 -7.77 7.10 5.90
C ALA A 331 -8.12 7.68 7.28
N GLU A 332 -7.72 8.91 7.55
CA GLU A 332 -7.83 9.55 8.87
C GLU A 332 -9.31 9.79 9.27
N GLU A 333 -10.21 9.90 8.29
CA GLU A 333 -11.66 9.96 8.51
C GLU A 333 -12.30 8.58 8.78
N ASN A 334 -11.58 7.47 8.61
CA ASN A 334 -12.09 6.12 8.84
C ASN A 334 -12.11 5.79 10.34
N ARG A 335 -12.92 6.53 11.09
CA ARG A 335 -13.02 6.42 12.55
C ARG A 335 -13.31 5.01 13.04
N PRO A 336 -14.23 4.22 12.42
CA PRO A 336 -14.48 2.84 12.86
C PRO A 336 -13.23 1.93 12.80
N MET A 337 -12.41 2.04 11.76
CA MET A 337 -11.19 1.22 11.65
C MET A 337 -10.08 1.72 12.59
N LEU A 338 -9.93 3.04 12.71
CA LEU A 338 -8.97 3.65 13.63
C LEU A 338 -9.30 3.33 15.09
N ASP A 339 -10.58 3.33 15.49
CA ASP A 339 -11.00 2.95 16.84
C ASP A 339 -10.63 1.50 17.17
N ILE A 340 -10.77 0.59 16.20
CA ILE A 340 -10.34 -0.80 16.35
C ILE A 340 -8.82 -0.88 16.52
N ASN A 341 -8.06 -0.18 15.67
CA ASN A 341 -6.60 -0.16 15.74
C ASN A 341 -6.09 0.38 17.08
N GLU A 342 -6.61 1.53 17.51
CA GLU A 342 -6.24 2.18 18.77
C GLU A 342 -6.60 1.31 19.98
N ALA A 343 -7.78 0.67 19.96
CA ALA A 343 -8.18 -0.26 21.01
C ALA A 343 -7.24 -1.48 21.11
N ILE A 344 -6.81 -2.03 19.97
CA ILE A 344 -5.83 -3.13 19.91
C ILE A 344 -4.46 -2.70 20.45
N GLY A 345 -4.08 -1.42 20.26
CA GLY A 345 -2.81 -0.86 20.69
C GLY A 345 -1.91 -0.38 19.56
N PHE A 346 -2.42 -0.21 18.35
CA PHE A 346 -1.70 0.47 17.28
C PHE A 346 -1.52 1.96 17.63
N VAL A 347 -0.34 2.50 17.37
CA VAL A 347 -0.01 3.90 17.58
C VAL A 347 0.38 4.59 16.26
N PRO A 348 -0.01 5.85 16.01
CA PRO A 348 0.41 6.57 14.81
C PRO A 348 1.93 6.74 14.78
N ILE A 349 2.55 6.56 13.61
CA ILE A 349 3.99 6.77 13.39
C ILE A 349 4.30 7.73 12.25
N ALA A 350 3.41 7.86 11.26
CA ALA A 350 3.55 8.79 10.14
C ALA A 350 2.19 9.06 9.51
N TYR A 351 2.14 10.03 8.60
CA TYR A 351 0.96 10.39 7.83
C TYR A 351 1.30 10.51 6.35
N ASN A 352 0.41 10.05 5.49
CA ASN A 352 0.52 10.21 4.05
C ASN A 352 -0.52 11.21 3.57
N GLY A 353 -0.13 12.11 2.68
CA GLY A 353 -1.07 12.91 1.90
C GLY A 353 -1.44 12.14 0.64
N ALA A 354 -2.74 12.02 0.36
CA ALA A 354 -3.24 11.53 -0.90
C ALA A 354 -3.61 12.72 -1.80
N TRP A 355 -2.98 12.78 -2.96
CA TRP A 355 -2.98 13.96 -3.83
C TRP A 355 -3.64 13.63 -5.17
N LYS A 356 -4.53 14.52 -5.63
CA LYS A 356 -5.21 14.38 -6.93
C LYS A 356 -5.00 15.58 -7.83
N LYS A 357 -4.89 15.32 -9.14
CA LYS A 357 -4.96 16.33 -10.20
C LYS A 357 -5.84 15.81 -11.33
N VAL A 358 -6.75 16.67 -11.80
CA VAL A 358 -7.51 16.44 -13.03
C VAL A 358 -6.80 17.14 -14.18
N LEU A 359 -6.48 16.38 -15.23
CA LEU A 359 -5.89 16.90 -16.47
C LEU A 359 -7.01 17.55 -17.30
N THR A 360 -6.79 18.82 -17.64
CA THR A 360 -7.67 19.59 -18.54
C THR A 360 -7.41 19.26 -20.00
#